data_AF-A0A4R0RE80-F1
#
_entry.id   AF-A0A4R0RE80-F1
#
_cell.length_a   1.000
_cell.length_b   1.000
_cell.length_c   1.000
_cell.angle_alpha   90.00
_cell.angle_beta   90.00
_cell.angle_gamma   90.00
#
_symmetry.space_group_name_H-M   'P 1'
#
loop_
_entity.id
_entity.type
_entity.pdbx_description
1 polymer ?
#
loop_
_entity_poly.entity_id
_entity_poly.type
_entity_poly.pdbx_seq_one_letter_code
_entity_poly.pdbx_strand_id
1 'polypeptide(L)'
;MSTHSTIDDIEYAIRSPHYDAFTEPAQSKLLLIRLRGGATGAIPNASAGRRRSMRLRAMVNRVNAVAEGFVNHYEPAPEEDVMRWKRGLGQLAVKHYIKGEMKKRGRQLQTHPDRSVLVDFPAGYTLYVHLKGPANDPRKDCYLLHSTIAHRFRSPAEFFLHLIWLMKGKPWGRDKCECKYCKPKRTQTEIGEQYDTGYVRKPRITPPTTRRGGSSAEEIVGGLEDEGALTCASTSST
;
A
#
# COMPACT_ATOMS: atom_id res chain seq x y z
N MET A 1 -14.31 -0.76 -41.59
CA MET A 1 -15.43 -1.49 -40.96
C MET A 1 -15.35 -1.25 -39.46
N SER A 2 -16.13 -0.29 -38.94
CA SER A 2 -16.09 0.06 -37.52
C SER A 2 -17.15 -0.74 -36.77
N THR A 3 -16.73 -1.70 -35.95
CA THR A 3 -17.63 -2.45 -35.08
C THR A 3 -18.13 -1.55 -33.96
N HIS A 4 -19.35 -1.01 -34.11
CA HIS A 4 -20.10 -0.50 -32.96
C HIS A 4 -20.39 -1.69 -32.04
N SER A 5 -19.63 -1.83 -30.96
CA SER A 5 -20.03 -2.68 -29.84
C SER A 5 -21.30 -2.09 -29.24
N THR A 6 -22.43 -2.71 -29.54
CA THR A 6 -23.72 -2.40 -28.91
C THR A 6 -23.64 -2.68 -27.41
N ILE A 7 -24.39 -1.90 -26.62
CA ILE A 7 -24.37 -1.95 -25.14
C ILE A 7 -25.03 -3.24 -24.61
N ASP A 8 -25.71 -3.98 -25.49
CA ASP A 8 -26.67 -5.03 -25.16
C ASP A 8 -26.05 -6.36 -24.67
N ASP A 9 -24.74 -6.57 -24.87
CA ASP A 9 -24.07 -7.81 -24.50
C ASP A 9 -23.56 -7.87 -23.03
N ILE A 10 -23.73 -6.81 -22.22
CA ILE A 10 -23.14 -6.79 -20.86
C ILE A 10 -23.83 -7.77 -19.89
N GLU A 11 -23.17 -8.89 -19.58
CA GLU A 11 -23.67 -9.87 -18.61
C GLU A 11 -23.37 -9.44 -17.16
N TYR A 12 -24.40 -9.05 -16.41
CA TYR A 12 -24.28 -8.66 -15.01
C TYR A 12 -24.29 -9.87 -14.06
N ALA A 13 -23.13 -10.17 -13.46
CA ALA A 13 -22.99 -11.11 -12.35
C ALA A 13 -23.64 -10.57 -11.06
N ILE A 14 -23.45 -9.28 -10.77
CA ILE A 14 -24.13 -8.54 -9.71
C ILE A 14 -24.48 -7.14 -10.21
N ARG A 15 -25.74 -6.74 -10.02
CA ARG A 15 -26.18 -5.34 -10.03
C ARG A 15 -26.64 -4.98 -8.62
N SER A 16 -26.18 -3.84 -8.10
CA SER A 16 -26.55 -3.33 -6.76
C SER A 16 -26.62 -1.80 -6.76
N PRO A 17 -27.16 -1.14 -5.71
CA PRO A 17 -27.18 0.32 -5.63
C PRO A 17 -25.77 0.96 -5.59
N HIS A 18 -24.73 0.19 -5.22
CA HIS A 18 -23.42 0.73 -4.86
C HIS A 18 -22.27 0.28 -5.77
N TYR A 19 -22.42 -0.88 -6.40
CA TYR A 19 -21.47 -1.40 -7.39
C TYR A 19 -22.16 -2.35 -8.37
N ASP A 20 -21.55 -2.49 -9.54
CA ASP A 20 -21.82 -3.53 -10.50
C ASP A 20 -20.61 -4.47 -10.61
N ALA A 21 -20.86 -5.75 -10.82
CA ALA A 21 -19.88 -6.74 -11.26
C ALA A 21 -20.44 -7.41 -12.52
N PHE A 22 -19.70 -7.34 -13.63
CA PHE A 22 -20.17 -7.78 -14.94
C PHE A 22 -19.03 -8.32 -15.79
N THR A 23 -19.36 -9.08 -16.83
CA THR A 23 -18.44 -9.61 -17.84
C THR A 23 -18.85 -9.09 -19.21
N GLU A 24 -17.86 -8.75 -20.03
CA GLU A 24 -18.08 -8.41 -21.44
C GLU A 24 -17.85 -9.68 -22.30
N PRO A 25 -18.87 -10.23 -22.98
CA PRO A 25 -18.75 -11.49 -23.72
C PRO A 25 -17.70 -11.44 -24.83
N ALA A 26 -17.61 -10.29 -25.52
CA ALA A 26 -16.61 -10.04 -26.55
C ALA A 26 -15.16 -10.07 -26.02
N GLN A 27 -14.94 -9.89 -24.71
CA GLN A 27 -13.60 -9.79 -24.11
C GLN A 27 -13.41 -10.70 -22.88
N SER A 28 -13.06 -11.95 -23.18
CA SER A 28 -12.12 -12.75 -22.38
C SER A 28 -12.57 -13.29 -21.00
N LYS A 29 -13.87 -13.33 -20.67
CA LYS A 29 -14.37 -13.75 -19.33
C LYS A 29 -13.74 -12.94 -18.17
N LEU A 30 -13.39 -11.68 -18.41
CA LEU A 30 -12.84 -10.77 -17.41
C LEU A 30 -13.98 -10.17 -16.57
N LEU A 31 -13.94 -10.36 -15.24
CA LEU A 31 -14.93 -9.75 -14.35
C LEU A 31 -14.54 -8.30 -14.05
N LEU A 32 -15.31 -7.38 -14.61
CA LEU A 32 -15.23 -5.94 -14.40
C LEU A 32 -16.03 -5.54 -13.16
N ILE A 33 -15.44 -4.75 -12.27
CA ILE A 33 -16.08 -4.26 -11.05
C ILE A 33 -16.13 -2.74 -11.09
N ARG A 34 -17.33 -2.14 -11.10
CA ARG A 34 -17.53 -0.69 -11.16
C ARG A 34 -18.28 -0.22 -9.93
N LEU A 35 -17.70 0.68 -9.12
CA LEU A 35 -18.46 1.36 -8.06
C LEU A 35 -19.35 2.44 -8.67
N ARG A 36 -20.55 2.61 -8.13
CA ARG A 36 -21.51 3.65 -8.53
C ARG A 36 -21.24 4.91 -7.69
N GLY A 37 -21.28 6.09 -8.31
CA GLY A 37 -20.82 7.35 -7.69
C GLY A 37 -21.38 7.62 -6.29
N GLY A 38 -22.68 7.38 -6.07
CA GLY A 38 -23.34 7.56 -4.77
C GLY A 38 -22.77 6.72 -3.61
N ALA A 39 -22.08 5.61 -3.89
CA ALA A 39 -21.42 4.78 -2.87
C ALA A 39 -20.12 5.39 -2.32
N THR A 40 -19.57 6.40 -3.01
CA THR A 40 -18.21 6.92 -2.76
C THR A 40 -18.21 8.32 -2.16
N GLY A 41 -19.36 8.99 -2.13
CA GLY A 41 -19.47 10.42 -1.81
C GLY A 41 -19.52 10.80 -0.32
N ALA A 42 -19.73 9.86 0.62
CA ALA A 42 -19.75 10.21 2.04
C ALA A 42 -18.42 9.93 2.74
N ILE A 43 -17.80 11.01 3.17
CA ILE A 43 -16.86 11.00 4.29
C ILE A 43 -17.43 12.04 5.26
N PRO A 44 -17.91 11.64 6.45
CA PRO A 44 -18.47 12.61 7.40
C PRO A 44 -17.39 13.59 7.89
N ASN A 45 -17.82 14.84 8.13
CA ASN A 45 -17.03 16.02 8.54
C ASN A 45 -16.12 16.69 7.48
N ALA A 46 -16.75 17.32 6.49
CA ALA A 46 -16.13 18.40 5.69
C ALA A 46 -15.67 19.59 6.57
N SER A 47 -16.27 19.80 7.75
CA SER A 47 -15.87 20.78 8.77
C SER A 47 -14.46 20.54 9.32
N ALA A 48 -14.03 19.28 9.47
CA ALA A 48 -12.64 18.93 9.80
C ALA A 48 -11.72 18.89 8.56
N GLY A 49 -12.29 18.97 7.36
CA GLY A 49 -11.62 18.82 6.07
C GLY A 49 -10.80 20.04 5.62
N ARG A 50 -11.20 21.26 5.98
CA ARG A 50 -10.52 22.51 5.50
C ARG A 50 -9.03 22.57 5.86
N ARG A 51 -8.62 22.06 7.04
CA ARG A 51 -7.19 21.98 7.44
C ARG A 51 -6.45 20.77 6.85
N ARG A 52 -7.16 19.82 6.22
CA ARG A 52 -6.57 18.54 5.72
C ARG A 52 -6.44 18.49 4.20
N SER A 53 -7.38 19.02 3.42
CA SER A 53 -7.25 19.05 1.94
C SER A 53 -6.07 19.92 1.49
N MET A 54 -5.82 21.02 2.20
CA MET A 54 -4.66 21.89 2.03
C MET A 54 -3.33 21.11 2.14
N ARG A 55 -3.30 20.07 2.99
CA ARG A 55 -2.12 19.22 3.20
C ARG A 55 -1.86 18.25 2.04
N LEU A 56 -2.87 17.85 1.27
CA LEU A 56 -2.70 17.02 0.07
C LEU A 56 -2.19 17.86 -1.11
N ARG A 57 -2.78 19.04 -1.36
CA ARG A 57 -2.22 19.99 -2.35
C ARG A 57 -0.78 20.36 -1.99
N ALA A 58 -0.47 20.64 -0.73
CA ALA A 58 0.91 20.86 -0.24
C ALA A 58 1.75 19.57 -0.08
N MET A 59 1.29 18.42 -0.56
CA MET A 59 2.04 17.16 -0.63
C MET A 59 2.32 16.77 -2.07
N VAL A 60 1.35 16.96 -2.97
CA VAL A 60 1.53 16.83 -4.42
C VAL A 60 2.37 18.00 -4.97
N ASN A 61 1.99 19.25 -4.68
CA ASN A 61 2.70 20.45 -5.14
C ASN A 61 3.95 20.77 -4.29
N ARG A 62 4.57 19.79 -3.63
CA ARG A 62 5.78 20.03 -2.82
C ARG A 62 7.04 19.97 -3.68
N VAL A 63 7.09 20.83 -4.69
CA VAL A 63 8.31 21.18 -5.43
C VAL A 63 9.11 22.16 -4.59
N ASN A 64 9.73 21.68 -3.50
CA ASN A 64 10.50 22.51 -2.58
C ASN A 64 11.95 22.03 -2.51
N ALA A 65 12.87 22.90 -2.93
CA ALA A 65 14.28 22.98 -2.54
C ALA A 65 14.90 21.64 -2.09
N VAL A 66 15.07 20.74 -3.04
CA VAL A 66 15.93 19.57 -2.85
C VAL A 66 17.38 20.04 -2.99
N ALA A 67 18.27 19.48 -2.16
CA ALA A 67 19.71 19.63 -2.41
C ALA A 67 20.01 19.12 -3.83
N GLU A 68 20.98 19.73 -4.50
CA GLU A 68 21.33 19.41 -5.89
C GLU A 68 21.49 17.89 -6.06
N GLY A 69 20.78 17.33 -7.04
CA GLY A 69 20.79 15.89 -7.31
C GLY A 69 19.85 15.02 -6.45
N PHE A 70 18.90 15.56 -5.69
CA PHE A 70 17.83 14.79 -5.02
C PHE A 70 16.42 15.10 -5.53
N VAL A 71 15.47 14.18 -5.34
CA VAL A 71 14.02 14.40 -5.59
C VAL A 71 13.15 13.91 -4.41
N ASN A 72 11.99 14.53 -4.22
CA ASN A 72 10.99 14.16 -3.21
C ASN A 72 9.59 14.71 -3.56
N HIS A 73 8.95 14.20 -4.62
CA HIS A 73 7.66 14.69 -5.11
C HIS A 73 6.71 13.56 -5.54
N TYR A 74 5.44 13.90 -5.77
CA TYR A 74 4.41 12.97 -6.25
C TYR A 74 4.00 13.29 -7.68
N GLU A 75 3.91 12.26 -8.52
CA GLU A 75 3.40 12.33 -9.89
C GLU A 75 2.23 11.34 -10.07
N PRO A 76 1.29 11.56 -11.02
CA PRO A 76 0.28 10.56 -11.35
C PRO A 76 0.96 9.23 -11.72
N ALA A 77 0.46 8.11 -11.19
CA ALA A 77 1.06 6.81 -11.48
C ALA A 77 0.89 6.43 -12.96
N PRO A 78 1.89 5.77 -13.58
CA PRO A 78 1.77 5.29 -14.95
C PRO A 78 0.66 4.24 -15.08
N GLU A 79 0.12 4.08 -16.28
CA GLU A 79 -1.03 3.22 -16.53
C GLU A 79 -0.78 1.75 -16.11
N GLU A 80 0.46 1.26 -16.27
CA GLU A 80 0.84 -0.08 -15.80
C GLU A 80 0.64 -0.29 -14.29
N ASP A 81 1.01 0.69 -13.46
CA ASP A 81 0.85 0.62 -12.01
C ASP A 81 -0.61 0.82 -11.60
N VAL A 82 -1.33 1.70 -12.31
CA VAL A 82 -2.79 1.85 -12.17
C VAL A 82 -3.50 0.53 -12.44
N MET A 83 -3.16 -0.15 -13.53
CA MET A 83 -3.76 -1.44 -13.91
C MET A 83 -3.34 -2.58 -12.98
N ARG A 84 -2.09 -2.60 -12.50
CA ARG A 84 -1.60 -3.54 -11.48
C ARG A 84 -2.39 -3.38 -10.17
N TRP A 85 -2.64 -2.15 -9.73
CA TRP A 85 -3.49 -1.85 -8.58
C TRP A 85 -4.95 -2.23 -8.81
N LYS A 86 -5.54 -1.86 -9.96
CA LYS A 86 -6.93 -2.19 -10.32
C LYS A 86 -7.16 -3.71 -10.34
N ARG A 87 -6.20 -4.51 -10.83
CA ARG A 87 -6.24 -5.99 -10.79
C ARG A 87 -6.16 -6.54 -9.37
N GLY A 88 -5.16 -6.13 -8.59
CA GLY A 88 -5.00 -6.60 -7.19
C GLY A 88 -6.20 -6.25 -6.30
N LEU A 89 -6.85 -5.10 -6.55
CA LEU A 89 -8.10 -4.73 -5.87
C LEU A 89 -9.29 -5.57 -6.33
N GLY A 90 -9.41 -5.85 -7.63
CA GLY A 90 -10.44 -6.74 -8.17
C GLY A 90 -10.36 -8.13 -7.54
N GLN A 91 -9.17 -8.72 -7.57
CA GLN A 91 -8.88 -10.05 -6.99
C GLN A 91 -9.31 -10.16 -5.53
N LEU A 92 -8.90 -9.21 -4.68
CA LEU A 92 -9.27 -9.17 -3.26
C LEU A 92 -10.79 -8.94 -3.07
N ALA A 93 -11.41 -8.07 -3.86
CA ALA A 93 -12.86 -7.84 -3.81
C ALA A 93 -13.66 -9.08 -4.21
N VAL A 94 -13.19 -9.85 -5.19
CA VAL A 94 -13.80 -11.14 -5.58
C VAL A 94 -13.63 -12.18 -4.48
N LYS A 95 -12.39 -12.40 -4.03
CA LYS A 95 -12.03 -13.41 -3.03
C LYS A 95 -12.78 -13.22 -1.71
N HIS A 96 -12.93 -11.98 -1.22
CA HIS A 96 -13.46 -11.69 0.11
C HIS A 96 -14.87 -11.10 0.17
N TYR A 97 -15.50 -10.78 -0.96
CA TYR A 97 -16.85 -10.22 -0.96
C TYR A 97 -17.74 -10.71 -2.11
N ILE A 98 -17.40 -10.43 -3.37
CA ILE A 98 -18.30 -10.70 -4.51
C ILE A 98 -18.65 -12.19 -4.63
N LYS A 99 -17.69 -13.12 -4.44
CA LYS A 99 -17.95 -14.57 -4.51
C LYS A 99 -19.03 -15.01 -3.50
N GLY A 100 -19.05 -14.41 -2.31
CA GLY A 100 -20.09 -14.65 -1.29
C GLY A 100 -21.43 -14.06 -1.67
N GLU A 101 -21.45 -12.84 -2.20
CA GLU A 101 -22.68 -12.16 -2.65
C GLU A 101 -23.32 -12.84 -3.88
N MET A 102 -22.52 -13.37 -4.81
CA MET A 102 -23.00 -14.19 -5.92
C MET A 102 -23.66 -15.47 -5.42
N LYS A 103 -23.00 -16.21 -4.51
CA LYS A 103 -23.54 -17.45 -3.93
C LYS A 103 -24.89 -17.23 -3.24
N LYS A 104 -25.05 -16.13 -2.49
CA LYS A 104 -26.34 -15.75 -1.86
C LYS A 104 -27.46 -15.49 -2.87
N ARG A 105 -27.12 -15.10 -4.10
CA ARG A 105 -28.07 -14.84 -5.21
C ARG A 105 -28.26 -16.08 -6.11
N GLY A 106 -27.82 -17.27 -5.69
CA GLY A 106 -27.88 -18.49 -6.49
C GLY A 106 -26.96 -18.49 -7.72
N ARG A 107 -26.00 -17.55 -7.81
CA ARG A 107 -25.07 -17.44 -8.94
C ARG A 107 -23.69 -17.98 -8.57
N GLN A 108 -23.05 -18.66 -9.51
CA GLN A 108 -21.66 -19.11 -9.38
C GLN A 108 -20.72 -18.22 -10.20
N LEU A 109 -19.54 -17.93 -9.66
CA LEU A 109 -18.49 -17.21 -10.38
C LEU A 109 -17.91 -18.13 -11.47
N GLN A 110 -18.11 -17.77 -12.74
CA GLN A 110 -17.66 -18.56 -13.90
C GLN A 110 -16.20 -18.30 -14.32
N THR A 111 -15.49 -17.38 -13.64
CA THR A 111 -14.11 -16.99 -13.98
C THR A 111 -13.21 -17.09 -12.75
N HIS A 112 -11.89 -17.22 -12.96
CA HIS A 112 -10.93 -17.23 -11.85
C HIS A 112 -10.85 -15.83 -11.21
N PRO A 113 -10.73 -15.68 -9.88
CA PRO A 113 -10.57 -14.37 -9.25
C PRO A 113 -9.44 -13.52 -9.85
N ASP A 114 -8.38 -14.14 -10.36
CA ASP A 114 -7.26 -13.44 -11.01
C ASP A 114 -7.66 -12.72 -12.30
N ARG A 115 -8.75 -13.16 -12.94
CA ARG A 115 -9.42 -12.51 -14.07
C ARG A 115 -10.49 -11.56 -13.58
N SER A 116 -10.15 -10.72 -12.61
CA SER A 116 -11.01 -9.61 -12.18
C SER A 116 -10.23 -8.31 -12.05
N VAL A 117 -10.89 -7.21 -12.37
CA VAL A 117 -10.27 -5.88 -12.36
C VAL A 117 -11.31 -4.84 -11.95
N LEU A 118 -10.87 -3.90 -11.11
CA LEU A 118 -11.64 -2.72 -10.80
C LEU A 118 -11.65 -1.78 -12.02
N VAL A 119 -12.82 -1.44 -12.56
CA VAL A 119 -12.95 -0.56 -13.74
C VAL A 119 -12.30 0.78 -13.45
N ASP A 120 -12.63 1.41 -12.31
CA ASP A 120 -12.06 2.67 -11.84
C ASP A 120 -11.92 2.71 -10.32
N PHE A 121 -10.94 3.49 -9.83
CA PHE A 121 -10.83 3.76 -8.40
C PHE A 121 -12.11 4.47 -7.88
N PRO A 122 -12.48 4.28 -6.61
CA PRO A 122 -13.62 4.99 -6.03
C PRO A 122 -13.47 6.51 -6.15
N ALA A 123 -14.56 7.27 -6.29
CA ALA A 123 -14.46 8.70 -6.60
C ALA A 123 -13.61 9.46 -5.58
N GLY A 124 -12.81 10.40 -6.09
CA GLY A 124 -11.85 11.16 -5.29
C GLY A 124 -10.60 10.39 -4.88
N TYR A 125 -10.44 9.11 -5.25
CA TYR A 125 -9.17 8.39 -5.13
C TYR A 125 -8.35 8.46 -6.42
N THR A 126 -7.04 8.64 -6.28
CA THR A 126 -6.09 8.67 -7.40
C THR A 126 -4.79 8.00 -6.98
N LEU A 127 -4.18 7.23 -7.89
CA LEU A 127 -2.90 6.58 -7.66
C LEU A 127 -1.77 7.53 -8.07
N TYR A 128 -0.80 7.70 -7.18
CA TYR A 128 0.40 8.51 -7.43
C TYR A 128 1.65 7.66 -7.20
N VAL A 129 2.71 7.93 -7.95
CA VAL A 129 4.06 7.49 -7.62
C VAL A 129 4.74 8.59 -6.79
N HIS A 130 5.37 8.19 -5.70
CA HIS A 130 6.29 9.04 -4.92
C HIS A 130 7.71 8.75 -5.40
N LEU A 131 8.34 9.73 -6.05
CA LEU A 131 9.77 9.69 -6.36
C LEU A 131 10.55 10.26 -5.17
N LYS A 132 11.42 9.44 -4.55
CA LYS A 132 12.26 9.87 -3.42
C LYS A 132 13.64 9.25 -3.43
N GLY A 133 14.69 10.07 -3.53
CA GLY A 133 16.08 9.64 -3.48
C GLY A 133 16.98 10.54 -4.32
N PRO A 134 18.16 10.04 -4.72
CA PRO A 134 18.95 10.65 -5.79
C PRO A 134 18.11 10.87 -7.05
N ALA A 135 18.39 11.92 -7.82
CA ALA A 135 17.61 12.30 -9.00
C ALA A 135 17.88 11.38 -10.21
N ASN A 136 19.04 10.72 -10.25
CA ASN A 136 19.41 9.75 -11.30
C ASN A 136 18.78 8.36 -11.09
N ASP A 137 18.60 7.93 -9.84
CA ASP A 137 17.90 6.69 -9.48
C ASP A 137 16.93 6.91 -8.29
N PRO A 138 15.77 7.56 -8.53
CA PRO A 138 14.82 7.84 -7.49
C PRO A 138 13.97 6.60 -7.17
N ARG A 139 14.01 6.17 -5.91
CA ARG A 139 13.15 5.08 -5.43
C ARG A 139 11.68 5.44 -5.62
N LYS A 140 10.95 4.58 -6.33
CA LYS A 140 9.53 4.74 -6.68
C LYS A 140 8.63 3.95 -5.74
N ASP A 141 7.64 4.61 -5.13
CA ASP A 141 6.57 3.97 -4.33
C ASP A 141 5.20 4.36 -4.87
N CYS A 142 4.31 3.40 -5.13
CA CYS A 142 2.90 3.69 -5.41
C CYS A 142 2.09 3.97 -4.13
N TYR A 143 1.26 5.02 -4.15
CA TYR A 143 0.30 5.35 -3.11
C TYR A 143 -1.07 5.69 -3.68
N LEU A 144 -2.12 5.02 -3.21
CA LEU A 144 -3.49 5.44 -3.49
C LEU A 144 -3.92 6.49 -2.45
N LEU A 145 -4.22 7.69 -2.94
CA LEU A 145 -4.51 8.89 -2.16
C LEU A 145 -5.96 9.30 -2.34
N HIS A 146 -6.62 9.78 -1.28
CA HIS A 146 -7.96 10.37 -1.39
C HIS A 146 -7.88 11.90 -1.31
N SER A 147 -8.61 12.60 -2.19
CA SER A 147 -8.62 14.06 -2.35
C SER A 147 -8.89 14.84 -1.05
N THR A 148 -9.70 14.29 -0.13
CA THR A 148 -10.09 14.94 1.13
C THR A 148 -9.48 14.33 2.40
N ILE A 149 -8.89 13.13 2.34
CA ILE A 149 -8.35 12.42 3.53
C ILE A 149 -6.86 12.13 3.36
N ALA A 150 -6.08 12.48 4.38
CA ALA A 150 -4.63 12.24 4.45
C ALA A 150 -4.21 10.75 4.63
N HIS A 151 -5.08 9.78 4.35
CA HIS A 151 -4.71 8.36 4.36
C HIS A 151 -4.05 8.00 3.02
N ARG A 152 -2.88 7.34 3.11
CA ARG A 152 -2.05 6.97 1.97
C ARG A 152 -1.91 5.45 1.95
N PHE A 153 -2.72 4.78 1.15
CA PHE A 153 -2.68 3.32 1.07
C PHE A 153 -1.49 2.89 0.22
N ARG A 154 -0.65 1.99 0.74
CA ARG A 154 0.63 1.61 0.09
C ARG A 154 0.55 0.37 -0.80
N SER A 155 -0.55 -0.35 -0.75
CA SER A 155 -0.81 -1.53 -1.58
C SER A 155 -2.32 -1.81 -1.67
N PRO A 156 -2.76 -2.61 -2.66
CA PRO A 156 -4.13 -3.13 -2.71
C PRO A 156 -4.57 -3.81 -1.41
N ALA A 157 -3.68 -4.56 -0.76
CA ALA A 157 -3.93 -5.24 0.52
C ALA A 157 -4.19 -4.29 1.69
N GLU A 158 -3.70 -3.04 1.65
CA GLU A 158 -4.08 -2.02 2.65
C GLU A 158 -5.46 -1.43 2.39
N PHE A 159 -5.91 -1.38 1.12
CA PHE A 159 -7.11 -0.67 0.69
C PHE A 159 -8.36 -1.56 0.57
N PHE A 160 -8.23 -2.86 0.26
CA PHE A 160 -9.39 -3.67 -0.14
C PHE A 160 -10.53 -3.74 0.90
N LEU A 161 -10.24 -3.73 2.21
CA LEU A 161 -11.30 -3.65 3.24
C LEU A 161 -12.05 -2.31 3.23
N HIS A 162 -11.36 -1.24 2.85
CA HIS A 162 -11.99 0.06 2.64
C HIS A 162 -12.82 0.05 1.35
N LEU A 163 -12.32 -0.55 0.27
CA LEU A 163 -13.07 -0.79 -0.96
C LEU A 163 -14.35 -1.60 -0.72
N ILE A 164 -14.28 -2.71 0.03
CA ILE A 164 -15.44 -3.53 0.40
C ILE A 164 -16.44 -2.74 1.25
N TRP A 165 -15.97 -1.87 2.15
CA TRP A 165 -16.82 -0.98 2.95
C TRP A 165 -17.57 0.05 2.08
N LEU A 166 -16.90 0.62 1.06
CA LEU A 166 -17.54 1.47 0.04
C LEU A 166 -18.55 0.68 -0.81
N MET A 167 -18.19 -0.52 -1.31
CA MET A 167 -19.08 -1.39 -2.09
C MET A 167 -20.33 -1.81 -1.31
N LYS A 168 -20.26 -1.91 0.02
CA LYS A 168 -21.40 -2.17 0.91
C LYS A 168 -22.33 -0.96 1.08
N GLY A 169 -22.05 0.18 0.44
CA GLY A 169 -22.87 1.38 0.55
C GLY A 169 -22.86 2.01 1.94
N LYS A 170 -21.75 1.83 2.69
CA LYS A 170 -21.63 2.34 4.07
C LYS A 170 -20.68 3.53 4.19
N PRO A 171 -20.75 4.58 3.36
CA PRO A 171 -19.76 5.66 3.41
C PRO A 171 -19.89 6.50 4.72
N TRP A 172 -21.02 6.38 5.42
CA TRP A 172 -21.23 6.94 6.76
C TRP A 172 -20.76 5.98 7.87
N GLY A 173 -19.84 6.46 8.73
CA GLY A 173 -19.35 5.72 9.90
C GLY A 173 -18.05 4.95 9.65
N ARG A 174 -16.92 5.50 10.16
CA ARG A 174 -15.60 4.86 10.09
C ARG A 174 -15.46 3.66 11.04
N ASP A 175 -16.31 3.57 12.05
CA ASP A 175 -16.42 2.50 13.05
C ASP A 175 -16.63 1.12 12.40
N LYS A 176 -17.34 1.07 11.27
CA LYS A 176 -17.67 -0.18 10.54
C LYS A 176 -16.67 -0.51 9.44
N CYS A 177 -15.64 0.30 9.22
CA CYS A 177 -14.57 0.00 8.27
C CYS A 177 -13.41 -0.71 8.97
N GLU A 178 -13.08 -1.91 8.51
CA GLU A 178 -12.11 -2.77 9.18
C GLU A 178 -10.66 -2.63 8.69
N CYS A 179 -10.37 -1.65 7.83
CA CYS A 179 -9.01 -1.37 7.38
C CYS A 179 -8.20 -0.70 8.51
N LYS A 180 -6.87 -0.90 8.49
CA LYS A 180 -5.95 -0.38 9.53
C LYS A 180 -6.01 1.14 9.75
N TYR A 181 -6.46 1.91 8.76
CA TYR A 181 -6.57 3.37 8.84
C TYR A 181 -7.86 3.84 9.51
N CYS A 182 -8.95 3.07 9.40
CA CYS A 182 -10.22 3.37 10.07
C CYS A 182 -10.30 2.73 11.46
N LYS A 183 -9.72 1.54 11.63
CA LYS A 183 -9.67 0.79 12.90
C LYS A 183 -8.19 0.69 13.37
N PRO A 184 -7.63 1.73 14.01
CA PRO A 184 -6.18 1.84 14.25
C PRO A 184 -5.60 0.81 15.23
N LYS A 185 -6.44 0.08 15.97
CA LYS A 185 -6.02 -1.06 16.80
C LYS A 185 -5.64 -2.31 15.97
N ARG A 186 -5.91 -2.34 14.66
CA ARG A 186 -5.67 -3.48 13.78
C ARG A 186 -4.48 -3.24 12.86
N THR A 187 -3.51 -4.13 12.85
CA THR A 187 -2.32 -3.99 11.98
C THR A 187 -2.54 -4.58 10.59
N GLN A 188 -1.67 -4.20 9.64
CA GLN A 188 -1.68 -4.79 8.29
C GLN A 188 -1.29 -6.28 8.29
N THR A 189 -0.60 -6.77 9.33
CA THR A 189 -0.23 -8.18 9.47
C THR A 189 -1.44 -9.02 9.83
N GLU A 190 -2.19 -8.64 10.86
CA GLU A 190 -3.46 -9.31 11.23
C GLU A 190 -4.47 -9.31 10.07
N ILE A 191 -4.55 -8.20 9.32
CA ILE A 191 -5.37 -8.14 8.09
C ILE A 191 -4.80 -9.09 7.02
N GLY A 192 -3.47 -9.12 6.87
CA GLY A 192 -2.79 -9.95 5.88
C GLY A 192 -3.05 -11.44 6.08
N GLU A 193 -2.98 -11.88 7.34
CA GLU A 193 -3.22 -13.23 7.82
C GLU A 193 -4.72 -13.59 7.73
N GLN A 194 -5.60 -12.78 8.33
CA GLN A 194 -7.03 -13.11 8.42
C GLN A 194 -7.75 -13.20 7.06
N TYR A 195 -7.32 -12.42 6.07
CA TYR A 195 -7.89 -12.48 4.72
C TYR A 195 -6.93 -13.07 3.68
N ASP A 196 -5.82 -13.70 4.07
CA ASP A 196 -4.89 -14.34 3.11
C ASP A 196 -4.60 -13.44 1.88
N THR A 197 -4.09 -12.23 2.15
CA THR A 197 -3.97 -11.17 1.12
C THR A 197 -2.67 -11.27 0.30
N GLY A 198 -1.84 -12.28 0.55
CA GLY A 198 -0.46 -12.36 0.06
C GLY A 198 0.49 -11.31 0.66
N TYR A 199 0.05 -10.50 1.63
CA TYR A 199 0.89 -9.49 2.28
C TYR A 199 1.92 -10.14 3.22
N VAL A 200 3.10 -10.43 2.68
CA VAL A 200 4.26 -10.84 3.47
C VAL A 200 4.99 -9.60 3.99
N ARG A 201 5.05 -9.40 5.31
CA ARG A 201 6.05 -8.48 5.88
C ARG A 201 7.43 -9.07 5.63
N LYS A 202 8.27 -8.39 4.85
CA LYS A 202 9.71 -8.63 4.91
C LYS A 202 10.15 -8.44 6.39
N PRO A 203 10.84 -9.41 7.01
CA PRO A 203 11.32 -9.25 8.37
C PRO A 203 12.17 -7.98 8.45
N ARG A 204 11.99 -7.18 9.51
CA ARG A 204 12.80 -5.99 9.71
C ARG A 204 14.19 -6.47 10.12
N ILE A 205 15.10 -6.56 9.15
CA ILE A 205 16.54 -6.64 9.43
C ILE A 205 16.87 -5.36 10.20
N THR A 206 16.98 -5.47 11.53
CA THR A 206 17.58 -4.43 12.35
C THR A 206 19.05 -4.34 11.93
N PRO A 207 19.54 -3.17 11.47
CA PRO A 207 20.96 -3.00 11.23
C PRO A 207 21.72 -3.40 12.50
N PRO A 208 22.86 -4.12 12.40
CA PRO A 208 23.66 -4.41 13.57
C PRO A 208 24.01 -3.08 14.25
N THR A 209 23.65 -2.96 15.53
CA THR A 209 23.95 -1.76 16.30
C THR A 209 25.45 -1.71 16.48
N THR A 210 26.12 -0.86 15.69
CA THR A 210 27.52 -0.54 15.90
C THR A 210 27.66 0.15 17.25
N ARG A 211 27.96 -0.65 18.29
CA ARG A 211 28.41 -0.12 19.57
C ARG A 211 29.65 0.72 19.28
N ARG A 212 29.51 2.05 19.32
CA ARG A 212 30.67 2.95 19.41
C ARG A 212 31.47 2.51 20.62
N GLY A 213 32.71 2.09 20.41
CA GLY A 213 33.64 1.84 21.50
C GLY A 213 33.79 3.13 22.31
N GLY A 214 33.43 3.08 23.58
CA GLY A 214 33.79 4.12 24.53
C GLY A 214 35.28 3.96 24.84
N SER A 215 36.08 4.91 24.36
CA SER A 215 37.45 5.08 24.83
C SER A 215 37.42 5.90 26.11
N SER A 216 37.95 5.34 27.20
CA SER A 216 38.37 6.08 28.39
C SER A 216 39.72 5.51 28.80
N ALA A 217 40.70 6.38 28.93
CA ALA A 217 42.02 6.07 29.47
C ALA A 217 42.11 6.47 30.95
N GLU A 218 43.24 6.12 31.56
CA GLU A 218 43.76 6.58 32.86
C GLU A 218 43.02 6.15 34.14
N GLU A 219 43.68 5.29 34.92
CA GLU A 219 44.21 5.72 36.23
C GLU A 219 45.54 4.97 36.51
N ILE A 220 46.51 5.64 37.16
CA ILE A 220 47.89 5.14 37.39
C ILE A 220 48.27 5.24 38.88
N VAL A 221 48.42 4.10 39.57
CA VAL A 221 49.22 3.81 40.80
C VAL A 221 49.44 2.28 40.84
N GLY A 222 50.52 1.66 41.33
CA GLY A 222 51.83 2.12 41.84
C GLY A 222 52.40 1.13 42.88
N GLY A 223 53.68 0.71 42.75
CA GLY A 223 54.32 -0.38 43.54
C GLY A 223 54.76 -1.53 42.60
N LEU A 224 56.03 -1.81 42.28
CA LEU A 224 57.34 -1.70 42.97
C LEU A 224 57.60 -2.89 43.92
N GLU A 225 58.82 -3.45 43.83
CA GLU A 225 59.39 -4.65 44.50
C GLU A 225 59.04 -6.02 43.86
N ASP A 226 59.96 -7.00 43.73
CA ASP A 226 61.42 -6.92 43.52
C ASP A 226 61.98 -8.28 43.00
N GLU A 227 63.24 -8.30 42.58
CA GLU A 227 64.20 -9.43 42.53
C GLU A 227 63.88 -10.74 41.76
N GLY A 228 64.86 -11.19 40.95
CA GLY A 228 65.15 -12.63 40.84
C GLY A 228 65.44 -13.25 39.47
N ALA A 229 66.68 -13.07 38.98
CA ALA A 229 67.52 -14.13 38.35
C ALA A 229 67.05 -14.86 37.04
N LEU A 230 67.89 -15.38 36.14
CA LEU A 230 69.33 -15.24 35.83
C LEU A 230 69.53 -15.81 34.39
N THR A 231 70.32 -15.17 33.51
CA THR A 231 71.15 -15.80 32.43
C THR A 231 70.49 -16.72 31.36
N CYS A 232 70.98 -16.91 30.12
CA CYS A 232 72.12 -16.38 29.35
C CYS A 232 71.95 -16.77 27.84
N ALA A 233 72.55 -15.98 26.94
CA ALA A 233 73.26 -16.37 25.69
C ALA A 233 72.60 -17.29 24.62
N SER A 234 72.96 -17.30 23.33
CA SER A 234 73.60 -16.31 22.43
C SER A 234 73.52 -16.82 20.97
N THR A 235 73.37 -15.89 20.01
CA THR A 235 73.94 -15.89 18.64
C THR A 235 73.99 -17.16 17.73
N SER A 236 73.32 -17.01 16.58
CA SER A 236 73.88 -17.17 15.20
C SER A 236 74.08 -18.54 14.54
N SER A 237 73.53 -18.63 13.32
CA SER A 237 74.06 -19.18 12.04
C SER A 237 75.14 -20.27 12.08
N THR A 238 74.98 -21.37 11.34
CA THR A 238 74.99 -21.39 9.86
C THR A 238 74.25 -22.62 9.32
#